data_AF-A0A6N6RYZ8-F1
#
_entry.id   AF-A0A6N6RYZ8-F1
#
_cell.length_a   1.000
_cell.length_b   1.000
_cell.length_c   1.000
_cell.angle_alpha   90.00
_cell.angle_beta   90.00
_cell.angle_gamma   90.00
#
_symmetry.space_group_name_H-M   'P 1'
#
loop_
_entity.id
_entity.type
_entity.pdbx_description
1 polymer ?
#
loop_
_entity_poly.entity_id
_entity_poly.type
_entity_poly.pdbx_seq_one_letter_code
_entity_poly.pdbx_strand_id
1 'polypeptide(L)'
;MEARFPRLSVEKEFAQAIGRAETAGQTGQQAFYNALSKPENRYLVRQMCWVFTIQGLETYLIQPRDSGDFDRLVEAIRPQPSPMDMDVIVGVRGPIAPPEMCNGLMVPIVAFDQIYSFDRDALIKAIPCPEKTKPEAFKPAAEEVFDRIMQMTDNAGATDDHRALNYLAMRYPVIYAKAAEEFARDFSLTGLEVRPSPLS
;
A
#
# COMPACT_ATOMS: atom_id res chain seq x y z
N MET A 1 2.66 4.76 1.74
CA MET A 1 2.67 5.78 0.66
C MET A 1 3.15 7.12 1.21
N GLU A 2 3.84 7.94 0.41
CA GLU A 2 4.19 9.33 0.76
C GLU A 2 3.84 10.30 -0.38
N ALA A 3 3.38 11.50 -0.04
CA ALA A 3 3.23 12.60 -1.00
C ALA A 3 4.28 13.67 -0.72
N ARG A 4 5.12 13.97 -1.72
CA ARG A 4 6.20 14.94 -1.63
C ARG A 4 5.98 16.09 -2.60
N PHE A 5 6.40 17.28 -2.21
CA PHE A 5 6.41 18.42 -3.12
C PHE A 5 7.54 18.24 -4.13
N PRO A 6 7.26 18.16 -5.44
CA PRO A 6 8.33 17.99 -6.43
C PRO A 6 9.14 19.27 -6.63
N ARG A 7 8.58 20.44 -6.26
CA ARG A 7 9.14 21.77 -6.48
C ARG A 7 8.66 22.74 -5.42
N LEU A 8 9.49 23.75 -5.11
CA LEU A 8 9.18 24.82 -4.15
C LEU A 8 7.91 25.61 -4.51
N SER A 9 7.57 25.73 -5.80
CA SER A 9 6.34 26.41 -6.21
C SER A 9 5.08 25.70 -5.73
N VAL A 10 5.07 24.36 -5.76
CA VAL A 10 3.92 23.54 -5.31
C VAL A 10 3.80 23.62 -3.78
N GLU A 11 4.93 23.57 -3.07
CA GLU A 11 4.97 23.74 -1.62
C GLU A 11 4.40 25.10 -1.18
N LYS A 12 4.79 26.19 -1.85
CA LYS A 12 4.27 27.53 -1.56
C LYS A 12 2.78 27.67 -1.84
N GLU A 13 2.31 27.10 -2.95
CA GLU A 13 0.89 27.09 -3.29
C GLU A 13 0.09 26.32 -2.23
N PHE A 14 0.59 25.15 -1.83
CA PHE A 14 0.00 24.37 -0.76
C PHE A 14 -0.05 25.13 0.58
N ALA A 15 1.04 25.83 0.94
CA ALA A 15 1.07 26.66 2.14
C ALA A 15 0.02 27.80 2.10
N GLN A 16 -0.22 28.39 0.92
CA GLN A 16 -1.30 29.38 0.76
C GLN A 16 -2.69 28.77 0.87
N ALA A 17 -2.90 27.56 0.33
CA ALA A 17 -4.17 26.84 0.42
C ALA A 17 -4.48 26.45 1.88
N ILE A 18 -3.48 25.96 2.64
CA ILE A 18 -3.63 25.63 4.06
C ILE A 18 -3.77 26.87 4.94
N GLY A 19 -3.09 27.98 4.62
CA GLY A 19 -3.19 29.21 5.42
C GLY A 19 -4.61 29.78 5.53
N ARG A 20 -5.53 29.33 4.67
CA ARG A 20 -6.96 29.68 4.68
C ARG A 20 -7.84 28.67 5.43
N ALA A 21 -7.27 27.54 5.88
CA ALA A 21 -7.99 26.45 6.51
C ALA A 21 -7.85 26.48 8.05
N GLU A 22 -8.88 26.02 8.75
CA GLU A 22 -8.83 25.82 10.20
C GLU A 22 -8.04 24.56 10.54
N THR A 23 -6.81 24.73 11.01
CA THR A 23 -5.88 23.64 11.37
C THR A 23 -5.67 23.51 12.87
N ALA A 24 -6.43 24.26 13.67
CA ALA A 24 -6.34 24.23 15.13
C ALA A 24 -6.60 22.80 15.66
N GLY A 25 -5.68 22.30 16.49
CA GLY A 25 -5.77 20.96 17.07
C GLY A 25 -5.39 19.79 16.13
N GLN A 26 -4.95 20.06 14.90
CA GLN A 26 -4.50 19.04 13.96
C GLN A 26 -2.98 18.85 14.02
N THR A 27 -2.52 17.61 13.84
CA THR A 27 -1.10 17.34 13.55
C THR A 27 -0.76 17.81 12.13
N GLY A 28 0.53 17.98 11.83
CA GLY A 28 0.97 18.32 10.47
C GLY A 28 0.46 17.34 9.41
N GLN A 29 0.49 16.03 9.70
CA GLN A 29 -0.03 15.00 8.81
C GLN A 29 -1.55 15.09 8.60
N GLN A 30 -2.31 15.36 9.67
CA GLN A 30 -3.76 15.53 9.57
C GLN A 30 -4.12 16.76 8.74
N ALA A 31 -3.48 17.91 9.01
CA ALA A 31 -3.68 19.11 8.22
C ALA A 31 -3.32 18.89 6.74
N PHE A 32 -2.24 18.14 6.50
CA PHE A 32 -1.78 17.81 5.15
C PHE A 32 -2.77 16.91 4.39
N TYR A 33 -3.20 15.81 5.01
CA TYR A 33 -4.23 14.92 4.47
C TYR A 33 -5.54 15.67 4.21
N ASN A 34 -6.02 16.44 5.20
CA ASN A 34 -7.28 17.18 5.10
C ASN A 34 -7.25 18.22 3.98
N ALA A 35 -6.11 18.90 3.79
CA ALA A 35 -5.95 19.85 2.71
C ALA A 35 -6.01 19.17 1.34
N LEU A 36 -5.31 18.05 1.14
CA LEU A 36 -5.31 17.31 -0.13
C LEU A 36 -6.64 16.60 -0.41
N SER A 37 -7.42 16.27 0.63
CA SER A 37 -8.72 15.61 0.50
C SER A 37 -9.84 16.53 0.02
N LYS A 38 -9.63 17.85 0.04
CA LYS A 38 -10.64 18.81 -0.41
C LYS A 38 -10.75 18.80 -1.93
N PRO A 39 -11.97 18.70 -2.51
CA PRO A 39 -12.16 18.73 -3.95
C PRO A 39 -11.57 19.98 -4.63
N GLU A 40 -11.63 21.14 -3.97
CA GLU A 40 -11.04 22.39 -4.47
C GLU A 40 -9.51 22.32 -4.64
N ASN A 41 -8.83 21.45 -3.89
CA ASN A 41 -7.38 21.27 -3.90
C ASN A 41 -6.94 20.09 -4.78
N ARG A 42 -7.83 19.47 -5.56
CA ARG A 42 -7.49 18.35 -6.45
C ARG A 42 -6.35 18.68 -7.43
N TYR A 43 -6.21 19.96 -7.82
CA TYR A 43 -5.09 20.40 -8.67
C TYR A 43 -3.73 20.23 -7.99
N LEU A 44 -3.64 20.40 -6.65
CA LEU A 44 -2.43 20.15 -5.88
C LEU A 44 -2.10 18.67 -5.85
N VAL A 45 -3.11 17.81 -5.62
CA VAL A 45 -2.97 16.34 -5.63
C VAL A 45 -2.32 15.85 -6.92
N ARG A 46 -2.71 16.43 -8.06
CA ARG A 46 -2.12 16.13 -9.39
C ARG A 46 -0.67 16.60 -9.57
N GLN A 47 -0.24 17.59 -8.78
CA GLN A 47 1.10 18.14 -8.81
C GLN A 47 2.03 17.53 -7.76
N MET A 48 1.51 16.68 -6.86
CA MET A 48 2.35 15.98 -5.89
C MET A 48 3.17 14.89 -6.56
N CYS A 49 4.34 14.64 -6.00
CA CYS A 49 5.08 13.41 -6.26
C CYS A 49 4.61 12.33 -5.29
N TRP A 50 4.06 11.24 -5.82
CA TRP A 50 3.59 10.10 -5.03
C TRP A 50 4.68 9.04 -4.98
N VAL A 51 5.24 8.83 -3.80
CA VAL A 51 6.36 7.91 -3.60
C VAL A 51 5.87 6.70 -2.84
N PHE A 52 6.07 5.53 -3.43
CA PHE A 52 5.89 4.26 -2.75
C PHE A 52 7.21 3.82 -2.13
N THR A 53 7.18 3.69 -0.82
CA THR A 53 8.32 3.28 0.00
C THR A 53 8.13 1.84 0.46
N ILE A 54 9.23 1.07 0.45
CA ILE A 54 9.25 -0.32 0.92
C ILE A 54 10.40 -0.41 1.92
N GLN A 55 10.08 -0.78 3.16
CA GLN A 55 11.03 -0.75 4.28
C GLN A 55 11.76 0.60 4.44
N GLY A 56 11.04 1.71 4.17
CA GLY A 56 11.58 3.07 4.26
C GLY A 56 12.44 3.50 3.07
N LEU A 57 12.63 2.67 2.05
CA LEU A 57 13.36 3.03 0.82
C LEU A 57 12.40 3.48 -0.28
N GLU A 58 12.67 4.65 -0.89
CA GLU A 58 11.93 5.10 -2.06
C GLU A 58 12.11 4.11 -3.22
N THR A 59 11.05 3.38 -3.55
CA THR A 59 11.13 2.28 -4.51
C THR A 59 10.48 2.63 -5.84
N TYR A 60 9.32 3.30 -5.81
CA TYR A 60 8.59 3.67 -7.02
C TYR A 60 7.98 5.07 -6.94
N LEU A 61 7.89 5.73 -8.08
CA LEU A 61 6.96 6.86 -8.27
C LEU A 61 5.64 6.32 -8.79
N ILE A 62 4.55 6.72 -8.16
CA ILE A 62 3.21 6.20 -8.46
C ILE A 62 2.45 7.23 -9.27
N GLN A 63 1.89 6.79 -10.40
CA GLN A 63 1.05 7.59 -11.27
C GLN A 63 -0.24 6.84 -11.57
N PRO A 64 -1.41 7.46 -11.44
CA PRO A 64 -2.65 6.82 -11.83
C PRO A 64 -2.71 6.71 -13.35
N ARG A 65 -3.22 5.59 -13.87
CA ARG A 65 -3.54 5.48 -15.30
C ARG A 65 -4.79 6.30 -15.66
N ASP A 66 -5.74 6.41 -14.74
CA ASP A 66 -6.95 7.25 -14.88
C ASP A 66 -6.87 8.50 -14.00
N SER A 67 -7.18 9.68 -14.56
CA SER A 67 -7.18 10.95 -13.83
C SER A 67 -8.21 11.02 -12.68
N GLY A 68 -9.16 10.09 -12.62
CA GLY A 68 -10.10 9.88 -11.52
C GLY A 68 -9.43 9.32 -10.26
N ASP A 69 -8.36 8.53 -10.41
CA ASP A 69 -7.81 7.72 -9.32
C ASP A 69 -6.85 8.46 -8.39
N PHE A 70 -6.63 9.76 -8.58
CA PHE A 70 -5.82 10.57 -7.68
C PHE A 70 -6.32 10.56 -6.23
N ASP A 71 -7.63 10.39 -6.00
CA ASP A 71 -8.19 10.31 -4.64
C ASP A 71 -7.68 9.07 -3.89
N ARG A 72 -7.41 7.96 -4.61
CA ARG A 72 -6.84 6.73 -4.02
C ARG A 72 -5.45 6.96 -3.43
N LEU A 73 -4.69 7.88 -4.02
CA LEU A 73 -3.37 8.24 -3.51
C LEU A 73 -3.46 9.08 -2.23
N VAL A 74 -4.47 9.96 -2.15
CA VAL A 74 -4.77 10.72 -0.93
C VAL A 74 -5.23 9.77 0.18
N GLU A 75 -6.12 8.82 -0.12
CA GLU A 75 -6.55 7.78 0.82
C GLU A 75 -5.34 7.00 1.41
N ALA A 76 -4.34 6.70 0.58
CA ALA A 76 -3.18 5.91 0.97
C ALA A 76 -2.20 6.62 1.93
N ILE A 77 -2.11 7.96 1.94
CA ILE A 77 -1.20 8.66 2.86
C ILE A 77 -1.73 8.70 4.31
N ARG A 78 -3.05 8.57 4.49
CA ARG A 78 -3.79 8.50 5.77
C ARG A 78 -3.56 9.71 6.71
N PRO A 79 -4.54 10.11 7.52
CA PRO A 79 -4.36 11.19 8.51
C PRO A 79 -3.49 10.77 9.71
N GLN A 80 -3.44 9.47 10.01
CA GLN A 80 -2.66 8.87 11.10
C GLN A 80 -2.03 7.57 10.59
N PRO A 81 -0.89 7.65 9.86
CA PRO A 81 -0.24 6.47 9.32
C PRO A 81 0.37 5.61 10.44
N SER A 82 0.31 4.31 10.25
CA SER A 82 0.85 3.27 11.13
C SER A 82 1.89 2.45 10.38
N PRO A 83 2.97 1.95 11.04
CA PRO A 83 3.89 1.00 10.43
C PRO A 83 3.23 -0.32 9.99
N MET A 84 2.05 -0.63 10.52
CA MET A 84 1.26 -1.82 10.15
C MET A 84 0.25 -1.54 9.02
N ASP A 85 0.24 -0.31 8.50
CA ASP A 85 -0.53 0.01 7.32
C ASP A 85 0.11 -0.62 6.08
N MET A 86 -0.74 -1.10 5.19
CA MET A 86 -0.30 -1.77 3.99
C MET A 86 -0.97 -1.16 2.78
N ASP A 87 -0.17 -1.00 1.74
CA ASP A 87 -0.58 -0.46 0.46
C ASP A 87 -0.15 -1.46 -0.62
N VAL A 88 -1.10 -1.91 -1.43
CA VAL A 88 -0.86 -2.83 -2.55
C VAL A 88 -1.15 -2.10 -3.84
N ILE A 89 -0.14 -2.02 -4.69
CA ILE A 89 -0.20 -1.34 -5.98
C ILE A 89 -0.20 -2.39 -7.08
N VAL A 90 -1.26 -2.39 -7.88
CA VAL A 90 -1.38 -3.23 -9.08
C VAL A 90 -1.26 -2.30 -10.28
N GLY A 91 -0.28 -2.55 -11.15
CA GLY A 91 -0.01 -1.68 -12.27
C GLY A 91 1.09 -2.17 -13.19
N VAL A 92 1.49 -1.30 -14.11
CA VAL A 92 2.58 -1.53 -15.05
C VAL A 92 3.78 -0.68 -14.66
N ARG A 93 4.93 -1.35 -14.47
CA ARG A 93 6.22 -0.68 -14.26
C ARG A 93 6.73 -0.10 -15.58
N GLY A 94 6.92 1.20 -15.59
CA GLY A 94 7.50 1.98 -16.67
C GLY A 94 9.00 2.25 -16.48
N PRO A 95 9.55 3.26 -17.19
CA PRO A 95 10.95 3.64 -17.11
C PRO A 95 11.30 4.32 -15.78
N ILE A 96 12.59 4.55 -15.55
CA ILE A 96 13.09 5.39 -14.45
C ILE A 96 12.62 6.82 -14.67
N ALA A 97 12.09 7.44 -13.63
CA ALA A 97 11.63 8.82 -13.65
C ALA A 97 12.79 9.80 -13.90
N PRO A 98 12.58 10.85 -14.72
CA PRO A 98 13.55 11.93 -14.84
C PRO A 98 13.61 12.75 -13.54
N PRO A 99 14.76 13.36 -13.20
CA PRO A 99 14.95 14.03 -11.92
C PRO A 99 13.98 15.20 -11.68
N GLU A 100 13.50 15.86 -12.74
CA GLU A 100 12.56 16.99 -12.65
C GLU A 100 11.14 16.58 -12.24
N MET A 101 10.84 15.28 -12.24
CA MET A 101 9.54 14.74 -11.86
C MET A 101 9.33 14.77 -10.34
N CYS A 102 10.38 14.57 -9.54
CA CYS A 102 10.28 14.44 -8.09
C CYS A 102 11.55 14.91 -7.36
N ASN A 103 11.89 16.20 -7.49
CA ASN A 103 13.00 16.83 -6.76
C ASN A 103 14.32 16.03 -6.77
N GLY A 104 14.70 15.48 -7.93
CA GLY A 104 15.93 14.69 -8.12
C GLY A 104 15.80 13.19 -7.86
N LEU A 105 14.66 12.71 -7.35
CA LEU A 105 14.43 11.28 -7.12
C LEU A 105 14.27 10.53 -8.45
N MET A 106 15.18 9.60 -8.72
CA MET A 106 15.21 8.77 -9.94
C MET A 106 14.93 7.31 -9.60
N VAL A 107 13.65 6.95 -9.59
CA VAL A 107 13.18 5.57 -9.37
C VAL A 107 12.17 5.19 -10.45
N PRO A 108 11.90 3.89 -10.71
CA PRO A 108 10.93 3.50 -11.72
C PRO A 108 9.53 4.07 -11.44
N ILE A 109 8.83 4.44 -12.51
CA ILE A 109 7.43 4.86 -12.44
C ILE A 109 6.56 3.61 -12.49
N VAL A 110 5.53 3.53 -11.66
CA VAL A 110 4.46 2.54 -11.77
C VAL A 110 3.18 3.28 -12.12
N ALA A 111 2.66 2.99 -13.31
CA ALA A 111 1.33 3.40 -13.72
C ALA A 111 0.34 2.40 -13.11
N PHE A 112 -0.36 2.79 -12.04
CA PHE A 112 -1.26 1.89 -11.35
C PHE A 112 -2.64 1.84 -12.00
N ASP A 113 -3.22 0.65 -11.95
CA ASP A 113 -4.61 0.34 -12.31
C ASP A 113 -5.48 0.19 -11.06
N GLN A 114 -4.90 -0.29 -9.95
CA GLN A 114 -5.58 -0.41 -8.65
C GLN A 114 -4.62 -0.12 -7.50
N ILE A 115 -5.12 0.56 -6.48
CA ILE A 115 -4.46 0.70 -5.17
C ILE A 115 -5.42 0.19 -4.12
N TYR A 116 -4.91 -0.65 -3.22
CA TYR A 116 -5.60 -1.04 -2.02
C TYR A 116 -4.80 -0.58 -0.82
N SER A 117 -5.45 0.14 0.08
CA SER A 117 -4.87 0.61 1.32
C SER A 117 -5.72 0.09 2.48
N PHE A 118 -5.11 -0.66 3.37
CA PHE A 118 -5.77 -1.25 4.53
C PHE A 118 -4.85 -1.18 5.74
N ASP A 119 -5.45 -1.17 6.92
CA ASP A 119 -4.76 -1.53 8.15
C ASP A 119 -4.79 -3.07 8.32
N ARG A 120 -3.89 -3.59 9.14
CA ARG A 120 -3.81 -5.02 9.46
C ARG A 120 -5.16 -5.61 9.89
N ASP A 121 -5.90 -4.93 10.77
CA ASP A 121 -7.12 -5.47 11.35
C ASP A 121 -8.26 -5.55 10.32
N ALA A 122 -8.36 -4.57 9.43
CA ALA A 122 -9.30 -4.53 8.33
C ALA A 122 -9.04 -5.69 7.36
N LEU A 123 -7.78 -5.98 7.06
CA LEU A 123 -7.45 -7.09 6.18
C LEU A 123 -7.75 -8.45 6.83
N ILE A 124 -7.35 -8.68 8.08
CA ILE A 124 -7.66 -9.92 8.81
C ILE A 124 -9.18 -10.16 8.85
N LYS A 125 -9.99 -9.13 9.09
CA LYS A 125 -11.46 -9.22 9.09
C LYS A 125 -12.05 -9.50 7.71
N ALA A 126 -11.36 -9.10 6.64
CA ALA A 126 -11.80 -9.34 5.27
C ALA A 126 -11.49 -10.77 4.77
N ILE A 127 -10.60 -11.51 5.46
CA ILE A 127 -10.30 -12.90 5.11
C ILE A 127 -11.53 -13.77 5.39
N PRO A 128 -12.09 -14.45 4.37
CA PRO A 128 -13.26 -15.31 4.56
C PRO A 128 -12.94 -16.46 5.52
N CYS A 129 -13.72 -16.57 6.60
CA CYS A 129 -13.66 -17.71 7.51
C CYS A 129 -14.25 -18.95 6.83
N PRO A 130 -13.56 -20.10 6.79
CA PRO A 130 -14.12 -21.34 6.27
C PRO A 130 -15.35 -21.80 7.04
N GLU A 131 -16.36 -22.36 6.36
CA GLU A 131 -17.64 -22.80 6.97
C GLU A 131 -17.46 -23.82 8.10
N LYS A 132 -16.42 -24.65 8.02
CA LYS A 132 -16.16 -25.74 8.98
C LYS A 132 -15.34 -25.29 10.19
N THR A 133 -14.90 -24.03 10.23
CA THR A 133 -14.02 -23.50 11.27
C THR A 133 -14.75 -22.42 12.07
N LYS A 134 -14.63 -22.48 13.40
CA LYS A 134 -15.17 -21.43 14.26
C LYS A 134 -14.33 -20.16 14.11
N PRO A 135 -14.93 -18.95 14.00
CA PRO A 135 -14.17 -17.70 13.86
C PRO A 135 -13.11 -17.48 14.93
N GLU A 136 -13.39 -17.89 16.17
CA GLU A 136 -12.48 -17.75 17.32
C GLU A 136 -11.23 -18.63 17.19
N ALA A 137 -11.36 -19.78 16.50
CA ALA A 137 -10.25 -20.67 16.20
C ALA A 137 -9.50 -20.27 14.92
N PHE A 138 -10.21 -19.62 13.97
CA PHE A 138 -9.62 -19.18 12.70
C PHE A 138 -8.74 -17.94 12.87
N LYS A 139 -9.17 -16.97 13.68
CA LYS A 139 -8.52 -15.66 13.79
C LYS A 139 -7.03 -15.76 14.17
N PRO A 140 -6.61 -16.50 15.22
CA PRO A 140 -5.20 -16.58 15.59
C PRO A 140 -4.33 -17.19 14.49
N ALA A 141 -4.84 -18.22 13.80
CA ALA A 141 -4.15 -18.85 12.67
C ALA A 141 -4.01 -17.91 11.47
N ALA A 142 -5.06 -17.14 11.15
CA ALA A 142 -5.03 -16.15 10.10
C ALA A 142 -4.04 -15.02 10.42
N GLU A 143 -4.01 -14.55 11.67
CA GLU A 143 -3.06 -13.55 12.15
C GLU A 143 -1.62 -14.02 12.06
N GLU A 144 -1.30 -15.24 12.51
CA GLU A 144 0.06 -15.78 12.43
C GLU A 144 0.55 -15.90 10.99
N VAL A 145 -0.27 -16.47 10.10
CA VAL A 145 0.07 -16.61 8.68
C VAL A 145 0.25 -15.26 8.03
N PHE A 146 -0.64 -14.33 8.35
CA PHE A 146 -0.57 -12.98 7.84
C PHE A 146 0.72 -12.29 8.27
N ASP A 147 1.02 -12.26 9.56
CA ASP A 147 2.22 -11.61 10.10
C ASP A 147 3.49 -12.21 9.50
N ARG A 148 3.51 -13.54 9.29
CA ARG A 148 4.63 -14.25 8.69
C ARG A 148 4.77 -13.99 7.19
N ILE A 149 3.67 -13.98 6.46
CA ILE A 149 3.67 -13.61 5.03
C ILE A 149 4.08 -12.16 4.86
N MET A 150 3.62 -11.26 5.74
CA MET A 150 3.96 -9.82 5.67
C MET A 150 5.45 -9.58 5.76
N GLN A 151 6.15 -10.25 6.68
CA GLN A 151 7.62 -10.19 6.75
C GLN A 151 8.30 -10.64 5.45
N MET A 152 7.67 -11.55 4.69
CA MET A 152 8.20 -12.06 3.42
C MET A 152 7.77 -11.23 2.20
N THR A 153 6.70 -10.45 2.33
CA THR A 153 6.17 -9.58 1.26
C THR A 153 6.72 -8.16 1.28
N ASP A 154 7.64 -7.86 2.18
CA ASP A 154 8.47 -6.65 2.17
C ASP A 154 9.47 -6.66 0.99
N ASN A 155 8.94 -6.70 -0.22
CA ASN A 155 9.71 -6.84 -1.45
C ASN A 155 9.18 -5.87 -2.50
N ALA A 156 10.02 -5.57 -3.49
CA ALA A 156 9.69 -4.58 -4.51
C ALA A 156 8.64 -5.03 -5.54
N GLY A 157 8.16 -6.28 -5.54
CA GLY A 157 7.30 -6.76 -6.65
C GLY A 157 8.01 -6.75 -8.02
N ALA A 158 9.33 -6.59 -8.05
CA ALA A 158 10.12 -6.37 -9.27
C ALA A 158 10.42 -7.66 -10.06
N THR A 159 10.32 -8.82 -9.42
CA THR A 159 10.54 -10.16 -9.99
C THR A 159 9.24 -10.96 -9.96
N ASP A 160 9.18 -12.04 -10.73
CA ASP A 160 7.99 -12.89 -10.80
C ASP A 160 7.70 -13.54 -9.44
N ASP A 161 8.75 -13.97 -8.73
CA ASP A 161 8.64 -14.57 -7.40
C ASP A 161 8.04 -13.59 -6.38
N HIS A 162 8.51 -12.35 -6.39
CA HIS A 162 7.96 -11.28 -5.55
C HIS A 162 6.48 -11.03 -5.84
N ARG A 163 6.11 -10.95 -7.13
CA ARG A 163 4.70 -10.76 -7.52
C ARG A 163 3.83 -11.94 -7.13
N ALA A 164 4.35 -13.17 -7.23
CA ALA A 164 3.64 -14.37 -6.80
C ALA A 164 3.39 -14.38 -5.28
N LEU A 165 4.38 -14.02 -4.47
CA LEU A 165 4.22 -13.90 -3.01
C LEU A 165 3.21 -12.81 -2.64
N ASN A 166 3.32 -11.63 -3.24
CA ASN A 166 2.41 -10.52 -2.95
C ASN A 166 0.97 -10.87 -3.37
N TYR A 167 0.80 -11.59 -4.48
CA TYR A 167 -0.50 -12.11 -4.91
C TYR A 167 -1.05 -13.16 -3.93
N LEU A 168 -0.23 -14.10 -3.49
CA LEU A 168 -0.60 -15.14 -2.54
C LEU A 168 -1.11 -14.53 -1.23
N ALA A 169 -0.39 -13.53 -0.71
CA ALA A 169 -0.77 -12.79 0.49
C ALA A 169 -2.12 -12.08 0.33
N MET A 170 -2.34 -11.43 -0.81
CA MET A 170 -3.42 -10.46 -0.94
C MET A 170 -4.70 -10.99 -1.57
N ARG A 171 -4.59 -11.97 -2.46
CA ARG A 171 -5.71 -12.42 -3.31
C ARG A 171 -6.01 -13.90 -3.22
N TYR A 172 -5.26 -14.66 -2.43
CA TYR A 172 -5.45 -16.11 -2.34
C TYR A 172 -5.91 -16.55 -0.94
N PRO A 173 -7.20 -16.38 -0.60
CA PRO A 173 -7.71 -16.65 0.76
C PRO A 173 -7.53 -18.11 1.20
N VAL A 174 -7.37 -19.03 0.25
CA VAL A 174 -7.20 -20.47 0.50
C VAL A 174 -5.95 -20.74 1.35
N ILE A 175 -4.89 -19.92 1.28
CA ILE A 175 -3.71 -20.14 2.14
C ILE A 175 -4.03 -19.96 3.62
N TYR A 176 -4.87 -18.99 3.97
CA TYR A 176 -5.29 -18.75 5.35
C TYR A 176 -6.19 -19.87 5.86
N ALA A 177 -7.13 -20.31 5.03
CA ALA A 177 -7.98 -21.46 5.34
C ALA A 177 -7.13 -22.72 5.59
N LYS A 178 -6.20 -23.02 4.67
CA LYS A 178 -5.37 -24.21 4.78
C LYS A 178 -4.43 -24.16 5.97
N ALA A 179 -3.84 -23.00 6.24
CA ALA A 179 -3.01 -22.84 7.42
C ALA A 179 -3.82 -23.08 8.70
N ALA A 180 -5.03 -22.52 8.82
CA ALA A 180 -5.90 -22.76 9.98
C ALA A 180 -6.27 -24.25 10.17
N GLU A 181 -6.51 -25.00 9.09
CA GLU A 181 -6.72 -26.46 9.17
C GLU A 181 -5.50 -27.19 9.73
N GLU A 182 -4.29 -26.84 9.31
CA GLU A 182 -3.06 -27.49 9.77
C GLU A 182 -2.67 -27.04 11.18
N PHE A 183 -2.91 -25.77 11.55
CA PHE A 183 -2.76 -25.29 12.93
C PHE A 183 -3.64 -26.06 13.91
N ALA A 184 -4.88 -26.39 13.53
CA ALA A 184 -5.76 -27.22 14.35
C ALA A 184 -5.23 -28.65 14.58
N ARG A 185 -4.17 -29.04 13.87
CA ARG A 185 -3.47 -30.32 13.97
C ARG A 185 -2.05 -30.17 14.53
N ASP A 186 -1.77 -29.06 15.22
CA ASP A 186 -0.48 -28.72 15.83
C ASP A 186 0.69 -28.54 14.82
N PHE A 187 0.40 -28.18 13.57
CA PHE A 187 1.43 -27.75 12.62
C PHE A 187 1.61 -26.23 12.64
N SER A 188 2.79 -25.76 12.25
CA SER A 188 3.06 -24.34 12.02
C SER A 188 3.66 -24.12 10.63
N LEU A 189 3.41 -22.94 10.07
CA LEU A 189 4.03 -22.55 8.81
C LEU A 189 5.53 -22.29 9.05
N THR A 190 6.40 -23.08 8.41
CA THR A 190 7.87 -22.97 8.61
C THR A 190 8.58 -22.25 7.48
N GLY A 191 7.99 -22.13 6.30
CA GLY A 191 8.57 -21.40 5.17
C GLY A 191 7.62 -21.32 3.98
N LEU A 192 7.94 -20.41 3.05
CA LEU A 192 7.30 -20.29 1.75
C LEU A 192 8.40 -20.32 0.70
N GLU A 193 8.19 -21.12 -0.35
CA GLU A 193 9.12 -21.21 -1.46
C GLU A 193 8.34 -21.00 -2.76
N VAL A 194 8.83 -20.11 -3.61
CA VAL A 194 8.27 -19.88 -4.93
C VAL A 194 9.09 -20.65 -5.95
N ARG A 195 8.39 -21.39 -6.82
CA ARG A 195 9.01 -22.11 -7.93
C ARG A 195 8.18 -21.91 -9.20
N PRO A 196 8.82 -21.81 -10.37
CA PRO A 196 8.11 -21.85 -11.65
C PRO A 196 7.26 -23.12 -11.76
N SER A 197 6.03 -22.96 -12.23
CA SER A 197 5.15 -24.10 -12.50
C SER A 197 5.60 -24.79 -13.79
N PRO A 198 5.72 -26.13 -13.83
CA PRO A 198 5.99 -26.85 -15.08
C PRO A 198 4.78 -26.90 -16.03
N LEU A 199 3.62 -26.39 -15.59
CA LEU A 199 2.35 -26.42 -16.34
C LEU A 199 2.11 -25.14 -17.17
N SER A 200 3.04 -24.20 -17.16
CA SER A 200 2.93 -22.89 -17.83
C SER A 200 4.27 -22.42 -18.37
#